data_AF-A0A3D4WYV4-F1
#
_entry.id   AF-A0A3D4WYV4-F1
#
_cell.length_a   1.000
_cell.length_b   1.000
_cell.length_c   1.000
_cell.angle_alpha   90.00
_cell.angle_beta   90.00
_cell.angle_gamma   90.00
#
_symmetry.space_group_name_H-M   'P 1'
#
loop_
_entity.id
_entity.type
_entity.pdbx_description
1 polymer ?
#
loop_
_entity_poly.entity_id
_entity_poly.type
_entity_poly.pdbx_seq_one_letter_code
_entity_poly.pdbx_strand_id
1 'polypeptide(L)'
;MSDIAEPVEVVSVRRSKTPLILAGAVAVALVLGIGAYVGYRFLFGGAQPAERMPASVIAYAAIDLTPGLDQTNKLRKLLEKFPSQSGNTDPKAAIEKLLQELDIEGVDPKRDLASWLGLRAAVGLWLDSRDDPYAVVAVASTDDEAAKKGLTVLRDKSKASLGFVVRDGYALVAIGDKDAQRAADAAEAEAQKSPLAKATKYVEARKWLADEQLTIVYADLSAYGRLMKSFMGKDLLEGEDPETTEQFQKMLDEQSKNFTGTVIAGARIEDDGIVSRSRSFGAKAITSGTVSDAIGKLGALPASSEIAAVAKVPDDLDKSPFATFGLPFALTPGLGAAGTPLTEAEQKELEALMDKDFEGKLTDAEQKRLDELMAKMPGFGGSDLTPAQEKELDALLAKDTLTAAEQKRLEELFGGPGAGASKAWEELFGVLSGATVTVSVAGVADKPVFRALAELTTAPSAKTVTELTKLSDGDVKVTVEGKTLTATSPSYSAAGKLADDALFQRCVSGAPANVQLAVYVNLAKAVPAKWREKLGPFKAFSVMQGTEQGDQIAVARVLIG
;
A
#
# COMPACT_ATOMS: atom_id res chain seq x y z
N MET A 1 35.53 -60.07 -10.00
CA MET A 1 34.16 -59.93 -10.53
C MET A 1 33.50 -58.88 -9.67
N SER A 2 33.49 -57.66 -10.18
CA SER A 2 32.89 -56.47 -9.57
C SER A 2 31.42 -56.45 -9.95
N ASP A 3 30.53 -56.32 -8.97
CA ASP A 3 29.13 -55.95 -9.19
C ASP A 3 28.95 -54.53 -8.67
N ILE A 4 28.55 -53.64 -9.56
CA ILE A 4 28.39 -52.20 -9.35
C ILE A 4 26.91 -51.97 -9.10
N ALA A 5 26.54 -51.50 -7.92
CA ALA A 5 25.21 -50.97 -7.67
C ALA A 5 25.14 -49.55 -8.27
N GLU A 6 24.27 -49.35 -9.25
CA GLU A 6 23.91 -48.00 -9.72
C GLU A 6 23.02 -47.31 -8.67
N PRO A 7 23.32 -46.07 -8.27
CA PRO A 7 22.39 -45.28 -7.48
C PRO A 7 21.28 -44.73 -8.39
N VAL A 8 20.03 -44.99 -8.02
CA VAL A 8 18.85 -44.38 -8.64
C VAL A 8 18.88 -42.88 -8.38
N GLU A 9 19.02 -42.10 -9.45
CA GLU A 9 19.00 -40.64 -9.43
C GLU A 9 17.56 -40.17 -9.14
N VAL A 10 17.32 -39.67 -7.93
CA VAL A 10 16.02 -39.08 -7.55
C VAL A 10 15.97 -37.68 -8.14
N VAL A 11 15.34 -37.53 -9.30
CA VAL A 11 15.04 -36.22 -9.90
C VAL A 11 14.03 -35.50 -9.00
N SER A 12 14.51 -34.52 -8.23
CA SER A 12 13.64 -33.60 -7.49
C SER A 12 13.04 -32.58 -8.44
N VAL A 13 11.76 -32.76 -8.78
CA VAL A 13 11.00 -31.78 -9.58
C VAL A 13 10.64 -30.60 -8.69
N ARG A 14 11.51 -29.59 -8.66
CA ARG A 14 11.25 -28.30 -8.02
C ARG A 14 10.13 -27.59 -8.79
N ARG A 15 8.88 -27.66 -8.32
CA ARG A 15 7.76 -26.92 -8.92
C ARG A 15 8.00 -25.42 -8.72
N SER A 16 8.09 -24.68 -9.82
CA SER A 16 8.37 -23.24 -9.80
C SER A 16 7.15 -22.45 -9.32
N LYS A 17 7.33 -21.56 -8.33
CA LYS A 17 6.31 -20.60 -7.83
C LYS A 17 6.00 -19.44 -8.81
N THR A 18 6.66 -19.46 -9.98
CA THR A 18 6.57 -18.48 -11.06
C THR A 18 5.15 -18.29 -11.64
N PRO A 19 4.28 -19.31 -11.79
CA PRO A 19 2.97 -19.13 -12.41
C PRO A 19 2.01 -18.27 -11.59
N LEU A 20 2.06 -18.37 -10.25
CA LEU A 20 1.11 -17.70 -9.37
C LEU A 20 1.49 -16.22 -9.11
N ILE A 21 2.78 -15.93 -9.05
CA ILE A 21 3.30 -14.55 -9.00
C ILE A 21 3.04 -13.83 -10.32
N LEU A 22 3.20 -14.52 -11.46
CA LEU A 22 2.93 -13.97 -12.79
C LEU A 22 1.43 -13.82 -13.09
N ALA A 23 0.60 -14.78 -12.66
CA ALA A 23 -0.86 -14.70 -12.70
C ALA A 23 -1.40 -13.58 -11.82
N GLY A 24 -0.84 -13.45 -10.61
CA GLY A 24 -1.07 -12.32 -9.72
C GLY A 24 -0.69 -11.02 -10.41
N ALA A 25 0.49 -10.93 -11.04
CA ALA A 25 0.93 -9.76 -11.78
C ALA A 25 0.06 -9.44 -13.01
N VAL A 26 -0.49 -10.42 -13.72
CA VAL A 26 -1.41 -10.19 -14.86
C VAL A 26 -2.80 -9.76 -14.37
N ALA A 27 -3.35 -10.40 -13.34
CA ALA A 27 -4.62 -9.96 -12.74
C ALA A 27 -4.50 -8.58 -12.10
N VAL A 28 -3.36 -8.31 -11.45
CA VAL A 28 -2.99 -7.01 -10.89
C VAL A 28 -2.71 -6.01 -12.01
N ALA A 29 -2.07 -6.35 -13.12
CA ALA A 29 -1.86 -5.44 -14.25
C ALA A 29 -3.16 -5.12 -14.98
N LEU A 30 -4.06 -6.08 -15.16
CA LEU A 30 -5.40 -5.87 -15.71
C LEU A 30 -6.26 -4.96 -14.83
N VAL A 31 -5.95 -4.87 -13.53
CA VAL A 31 -6.66 -4.00 -12.56
C VAL A 31 -5.92 -2.67 -12.37
N LEU A 32 -4.61 -2.66 -12.20
CA LEU A 32 -3.79 -1.48 -11.95
C LEU A 32 -3.52 -0.67 -13.21
N GLY A 33 -3.47 -1.30 -14.38
CA GLY A 33 -3.25 -0.60 -15.64
C GLY A 33 -4.48 0.11 -16.21
N ILE A 34 -5.60 0.07 -15.47
CA ILE A 34 -6.75 0.96 -15.63
C ILE A 34 -6.49 2.30 -14.87
N GLY A 35 -5.33 2.45 -14.24
CA GLY A 35 -4.88 3.64 -13.53
C GLY A 35 -4.33 4.76 -14.43
N ALA A 36 -5.11 5.22 -15.41
CA ALA A 36 -5.07 6.60 -15.93
C ALA A 36 -6.21 6.79 -16.95
N TYR A 37 -7.03 7.80 -16.70
CA TYR A 37 -7.96 8.43 -17.64
C TYR A 37 -9.34 7.76 -17.90
N VAL A 38 -10.39 8.59 -17.79
CA VAL A 38 -11.78 8.27 -18.16
C VAL A 38 -12.32 9.38 -19.05
N GLY A 39 -12.41 9.12 -20.35
CA GLY A 39 -12.97 10.05 -21.30
C GLY A 39 -13.78 9.38 -22.39
N TYR A 40 -15.07 9.70 -22.35
CA TYR A 40 -16.11 9.58 -23.36
C TYR A 40 -16.84 8.25 -23.60
N ARG A 41 -18.14 8.38 -23.31
CA ARG A 41 -19.34 7.66 -23.81
C ARG A 41 -19.79 6.39 -23.06
N PHE A 42 -20.47 6.59 -21.92
CA PHE A 42 -21.19 5.51 -21.24
C PHE A 42 -22.60 5.95 -20.81
N LEU A 43 -23.58 5.52 -21.62
CA LEU A 43 -25.01 5.62 -21.34
C LEU A 43 -25.63 4.25 -21.01
N PHE A 44 -24.79 3.24 -20.75
CA PHE A 44 -25.26 1.87 -20.53
C PHE A 44 -25.01 1.47 -19.08
N GLY A 45 -26.08 1.44 -18.29
CA GLY A 45 -26.12 0.69 -17.05
C GLY A 45 -25.94 -0.79 -17.36
N GLY A 46 -24.80 -1.35 -16.98
CA GLY A 46 -24.55 -2.79 -16.96
C GLY A 46 -24.53 -3.34 -15.53
N ALA A 47 -24.46 -4.67 -15.41
CA ALA A 47 -24.19 -5.35 -14.15
C ALA A 47 -22.91 -4.80 -13.50
N GLN A 48 -22.84 -4.86 -12.17
CA GLN A 48 -21.63 -4.48 -11.42
C GLN A 48 -20.70 -5.70 -11.32
N PRO A 49 -19.35 -5.55 -11.32
CA PRO A 49 -18.45 -6.70 -11.23
C PRO A 49 -18.73 -7.59 -10.00
N ALA A 50 -19.17 -7.02 -8.88
CA ALA A 50 -19.55 -7.77 -7.69
C ALA A 50 -20.76 -8.72 -7.90
N GLU A 51 -21.59 -8.49 -8.91
CA GLU A 51 -22.71 -9.39 -9.28
C GLU A 51 -22.24 -10.65 -10.00
N ARG A 52 -20.98 -10.66 -10.46
CA ARG A 52 -20.35 -11.78 -11.17
C ARG A 52 -19.25 -12.46 -10.35
N MET A 53 -18.99 -11.96 -9.15
CA MET A 53 -18.01 -12.56 -8.24
C MET A 53 -18.69 -13.52 -7.27
N PRO A 54 -18.05 -14.65 -6.91
CA PRO A 54 -18.53 -15.53 -5.85
C PRO A 54 -18.70 -14.80 -4.52
N ALA A 55 -19.75 -15.10 -3.75
CA ALA A 55 -19.95 -14.49 -2.43
C ALA A 55 -18.85 -14.83 -1.42
N SER A 56 -18.14 -15.95 -1.61
CA SER A 56 -17.05 -16.41 -0.73
C SER A 56 -15.68 -15.81 -1.03
N VAL A 57 -15.59 -14.85 -1.96
CA VAL A 57 -14.34 -14.11 -2.24
C VAL A 57 -13.80 -13.48 -0.95
N ILE A 58 -12.51 -13.73 -0.68
CA ILE A 58 -11.81 -13.33 0.54
C ILE A 58 -11.37 -11.88 0.47
N ALA A 59 -10.81 -11.48 -0.67
CA ALA A 59 -10.42 -10.10 -0.95
C ALA A 59 -10.91 -9.74 -2.35
N TYR A 60 -11.39 -8.52 -2.54
CA TYR A 60 -12.01 -8.05 -3.76
C TYR A 60 -11.52 -6.63 -4.03
N ALA A 61 -11.10 -6.33 -5.25
CA ALA A 61 -10.80 -4.99 -5.70
C ALA A 61 -11.49 -4.76 -7.05
N ALA A 62 -12.10 -3.60 -7.23
CA ALA A 62 -12.83 -3.26 -8.44
C ALA A 62 -12.60 -1.83 -8.84
N ILE A 63 -12.71 -1.61 -10.15
CA ILE A 63 -12.68 -0.31 -10.78
C ILE A 63 -13.90 -0.20 -11.70
N ASP A 64 -14.65 0.88 -11.53
CA ASP A 64 -15.79 1.26 -12.36
C ASP A 64 -15.48 2.58 -13.06
N LEU A 65 -15.04 2.50 -14.32
CA LEU A 65 -14.82 3.69 -15.16
C LEU A 65 -16.08 4.11 -15.93
N THR A 66 -17.24 3.49 -15.63
CA THR A 66 -18.54 3.92 -16.14
C THR A 66 -19.49 4.24 -14.97
N PRO A 67 -19.07 5.15 -14.08
CA PRO A 67 -19.89 5.49 -12.93
C PRO A 67 -21.15 6.23 -13.42
N GLY A 68 -22.13 6.43 -12.54
CA GLY A 68 -23.34 7.16 -12.89
C GLY A 68 -23.09 8.61 -13.30
N LEU A 69 -24.15 9.27 -13.74
CA LEU A 69 -24.08 10.58 -14.40
C LEU A 69 -23.40 11.66 -13.55
N ASP A 70 -23.57 11.63 -12.22
CA ASP A 70 -22.95 12.59 -11.31
C ASP A 70 -21.42 12.46 -11.30
N GLN A 71 -20.92 11.26 -11.02
CA GLN A 71 -19.48 10.97 -11.02
C GLN A 71 -18.85 11.16 -12.39
N THR A 72 -19.55 10.81 -13.47
CA THR A 72 -19.08 11.06 -14.85
C THR A 72 -18.86 12.55 -15.10
N ASN A 73 -19.79 13.41 -14.68
CA ASN A 73 -19.66 14.85 -14.85
C ASN A 73 -18.52 15.42 -14.01
N LYS A 74 -18.36 14.96 -12.76
CA LYS A 74 -17.27 15.37 -11.87
C LYS A 74 -15.90 14.94 -12.41
N LEU A 75 -15.81 13.71 -12.89
CA LEU A 75 -14.60 13.18 -13.53
C LEU A 75 -14.20 13.96 -14.77
N ARG A 76 -15.16 14.29 -15.65
CA ARG A 76 -14.89 15.15 -16.81
C ARG A 76 -14.33 16.51 -16.38
N LYS A 77 -14.99 17.20 -15.43
CA LYS A 77 -14.52 18.49 -14.89
C LYS A 77 -13.14 18.38 -14.24
N LEU A 78 -12.84 17.25 -13.61
CA LEU A 78 -11.54 17.00 -12.99
C LEU A 78 -10.45 16.86 -14.05
N LEU A 79 -10.72 16.09 -15.11
CA LEU A 79 -9.79 15.85 -16.21
C LEU A 79 -9.51 17.12 -17.03
N GLU A 80 -10.49 18.01 -17.17
CA GLU A 80 -10.31 19.34 -17.78
C GLU A 80 -9.22 20.17 -17.07
N LYS A 81 -8.88 19.86 -15.81
CA LYS A 81 -7.80 20.54 -15.07
C LYS A 81 -6.39 20.04 -15.44
N PHE A 82 -6.25 19.04 -16.31
CA PHE A 82 -4.97 18.46 -16.74
C PHE A 82 -4.67 18.79 -18.21
N PRO A 83 -4.02 19.93 -18.51
CA PRO A 83 -3.86 20.45 -19.88
C PRO A 83 -2.91 19.64 -20.78
N SER A 84 -2.05 18.78 -20.25
CA SER A 84 -1.01 18.05 -20.99
C SER A 84 -1.43 16.65 -21.50
N GLN A 85 -2.65 16.18 -21.22
CA GLN A 85 -3.15 14.89 -21.70
C GLN A 85 -4.24 15.00 -22.79
N SER A 86 -4.35 16.18 -23.42
CA SER A 86 -5.27 16.43 -24.54
C SER A 86 -4.84 15.79 -25.88
N GLY A 87 -3.81 14.94 -25.88
CA GLY A 87 -3.25 14.30 -27.07
C GLY A 87 -3.55 12.80 -27.12
N ASN A 88 -4.67 12.45 -27.78
CA ASN A 88 -5.18 11.11 -28.05
C ASN A 88 -5.71 10.35 -26.82
N THR A 89 -7.04 10.29 -26.76
CA THR A 89 -7.82 10.30 -25.52
C THR A 89 -8.82 9.13 -25.52
N ASP A 90 -8.36 7.95 -25.92
CA ASP A 90 -9.18 6.73 -25.99
C ASP A 90 -8.79 5.78 -24.85
N PRO A 91 -9.66 5.52 -23.86
CA PRO A 91 -9.42 4.54 -22.81
C PRO A 91 -9.04 3.16 -23.35
N LYS A 92 -9.59 2.77 -24.52
CA LYS A 92 -9.20 1.51 -25.17
C LYS A 92 -7.75 1.56 -25.65
N ALA A 93 -7.25 2.69 -26.13
CA ALA A 93 -5.86 2.83 -26.54
C ALA A 93 -4.88 2.78 -25.35
N ALA A 94 -5.26 3.31 -24.18
CA ALA A 94 -4.45 3.20 -22.96
C ALA A 94 -4.39 1.75 -22.46
N ILE A 95 -5.52 1.06 -22.44
CA ILE A 95 -5.59 -0.38 -22.13
C ILE A 95 -4.78 -1.18 -23.17
N GLU A 96 -4.92 -0.89 -24.47
CA GLU A 96 -4.11 -1.52 -25.53
C GLU A 96 -2.62 -1.32 -25.27
N LYS A 97 -2.18 -0.11 -24.93
CA LYS A 97 -0.78 0.21 -24.65
C LYS A 97 -0.26 -0.57 -23.44
N LEU A 98 -0.99 -0.55 -22.32
CA LEU A 98 -0.65 -1.35 -21.15
C LEU A 98 -0.56 -2.84 -21.49
N LEU A 99 -1.53 -3.38 -22.23
CA LEU A 99 -1.53 -4.79 -22.61
C LEU A 99 -0.40 -5.13 -23.59
N GLN A 100 0.06 -4.17 -24.40
CA GLN A 100 1.27 -4.31 -25.21
C GLN A 100 2.53 -4.35 -24.34
N GLU A 101 2.60 -3.55 -23.28
CA GLU A 101 3.73 -3.57 -22.33
C GLU A 101 3.84 -4.90 -21.56
N LEU A 102 2.75 -5.67 -21.46
CA LEU A 102 2.79 -7.02 -20.87
C LEU A 102 3.45 -8.08 -21.78
N ASP A 103 3.68 -7.76 -23.06
CA ASP A 103 4.36 -8.61 -24.07
C ASP A 103 4.02 -10.10 -23.97
N ILE A 104 2.72 -10.42 -23.99
CA ILE A 104 2.26 -11.81 -23.89
C ILE A 104 2.49 -12.49 -25.25
N GLU A 105 3.46 -13.39 -25.28
CA GLU A 105 3.89 -14.08 -26.50
C GLU A 105 2.70 -14.68 -27.28
N GLY A 106 2.55 -14.25 -28.52
CA GLY A 106 1.53 -14.74 -29.45
C GLY A 106 0.11 -14.25 -29.18
N VAL A 107 -0.12 -13.40 -28.19
CA VAL A 107 -1.40 -12.68 -28.01
C VAL A 107 -1.28 -11.33 -28.69
N ASP A 108 -2.27 -10.96 -29.51
CA ASP A 108 -2.39 -9.60 -30.06
C ASP A 108 -3.26 -8.80 -29.09
N PRO A 109 -2.69 -7.85 -28.32
CA PRO A 109 -3.44 -7.10 -27.30
C PRO A 109 -4.69 -6.40 -27.83
N LYS A 110 -4.62 -5.91 -29.06
CA LYS A 110 -5.71 -5.17 -29.68
C LYS A 110 -6.82 -6.11 -30.13
N ARG A 111 -6.46 -7.15 -30.87
CA ARG A 111 -7.42 -8.12 -31.42
C ARG A 111 -7.99 -9.02 -30.35
N ASP A 112 -7.15 -9.55 -29.47
CA ASP A 112 -7.50 -10.65 -28.57
C ASP A 112 -8.00 -10.16 -27.20
N LEU A 113 -7.76 -8.91 -26.83
CA LEU A 113 -8.19 -8.36 -25.53
C LEU A 113 -9.03 -7.08 -25.71
N ALA A 114 -8.45 -5.99 -26.24
CA ALA A 114 -9.12 -4.69 -26.29
C ALA A 114 -10.41 -4.64 -27.16
N SER A 115 -10.52 -5.56 -28.11
CA SER A 115 -11.69 -5.69 -28.99
C SER A 115 -13.01 -5.92 -28.21
N TRP A 116 -12.95 -6.61 -27.08
CA TRP A 116 -14.11 -6.96 -26.26
C TRP A 116 -14.08 -6.40 -24.84
N LEU A 117 -12.93 -5.93 -24.34
CA LEU A 117 -12.83 -5.38 -22.99
C LEU A 117 -13.74 -4.16 -22.80
N GLY A 118 -14.58 -4.24 -21.77
CA GLY A 118 -15.34 -3.14 -21.21
C GLY A 118 -14.53 -2.36 -20.17
N LEU A 119 -15.19 -1.35 -19.59
CA LEU A 119 -14.57 -0.39 -18.67
C LEU A 119 -14.83 -0.67 -17.18
N ARG A 120 -15.32 -1.86 -16.86
CA ARG A 120 -15.50 -2.33 -15.49
C ARG A 120 -14.74 -3.62 -15.31
N ALA A 121 -13.90 -3.66 -14.29
CA ALA A 121 -13.13 -4.84 -13.96
C ALA A 121 -13.08 -5.01 -12.45
N ALA A 122 -12.99 -6.26 -12.01
CA ALA A 122 -12.66 -6.60 -10.65
C ALA A 122 -11.75 -7.81 -10.60
N VAL A 123 -10.95 -7.88 -9.55
CA VAL A 123 -10.20 -9.07 -9.15
C VAL A 123 -10.63 -9.46 -7.75
N GLY A 124 -10.58 -10.74 -7.46
CA GLY A 124 -10.70 -11.24 -6.12
C GLY A 124 -9.83 -12.46 -5.86
N LEU A 125 -9.46 -12.62 -4.59
CA LEU A 125 -8.84 -13.84 -4.09
C LEU A 125 -9.95 -14.76 -3.61
N TRP A 126 -9.98 -15.97 -4.14
CA TRP A 126 -11.01 -16.96 -3.88
C TRP A 126 -10.38 -18.32 -3.62
N LEU A 127 -11.02 -19.09 -2.75
CA LEU A 127 -10.66 -20.49 -2.49
C LEU A 127 -11.77 -21.37 -3.09
N ASP A 128 -11.39 -22.38 -3.85
CA ASP A 128 -12.36 -23.35 -4.33
C ASP A 128 -12.84 -24.28 -3.21
N SER A 129 -13.73 -25.23 -3.54
CA SER A 129 -14.25 -26.19 -2.56
C SER A 129 -13.19 -27.15 -1.96
N ARG A 130 -11.94 -27.10 -2.42
CA ARG A 130 -10.79 -27.86 -1.89
C ARG A 130 -9.76 -26.97 -1.23
N ASP A 131 -10.09 -25.70 -0.97
CA ASP A 131 -9.17 -24.70 -0.45
C ASP A 131 -7.93 -24.46 -1.34
N ASP A 132 -8.02 -24.76 -2.64
CA ASP A 132 -6.98 -24.35 -3.60
C ASP A 132 -7.22 -22.85 -3.94
N PRO A 133 -6.17 -22.00 -3.89
CA PRO A 133 -6.32 -20.57 -4.10
C PRO A 133 -6.31 -20.19 -5.59
N TYR A 134 -7.21 -19.28 -5.95
CA TYR A 134 -7.29 -18.69 -7.30
C TYR A 134 -7.44 -17.18 -7.21
N ALA A 135 -6.82 -16.49 -8.18
CA ALA A 135 -7.24 -15.16 -8.55
C ALA A 135 -8.44 -15.30 -9.50
N VAL A 136 -9.54 -14.62 -9.20
CA VAL A 136 -10.73 -14.57 -10.04
C VAL A 136 -10.89 -13.16 -10.56
N VAL A 137 -10.98 -12.98 -11.87
CA VAL A 137 -11.12 -11.68 -12.53
C VAL A 137 -12.47 -11.63 -13.22
N ALA A 138 -13.29 -10.64 -12.89
CA ALA A 138 -14.54 -10.37 -13.59
C ALA A 138 -14.38 -9.09 -14.42
N VAL A 139 -14.48 -9.19 -15.73
CA VAL A 139 -14.37 -8.04 -16.65
C VAL A 139 -15.63 -7.91 -17.48
N ALA A 140 -16.16 -6.69 -17.57
CA ALA A 140 -17.26 -6.41 -18.47
C ALA A 140 -16.83 -6.66 -19.91
N SER A 141 -17.72 -7.26 -20.69
CA SER A 141 -17.50 -7.62 -22.09
C SER A 141 -18.45 -6.80 -22.96
N THR A 142 -17.90 -6.12 -23.97
CA THR A 142 -18.69 -5.45 -25.01
C THR A 142 -19.08 -6.39 -26.15
N ASP A 143 -18.42 -7.55 -26.25
CA ASP A 143 -18.67 -8.58 -27.26
C ASP A 143 -18.25 -9.95 -26.69
N ASP A 144 -19.24 -10.73 -26.23
CA ASP A 144 -19.00 -12.02 -25.57
C ASP A 144 -18.39 -13.07 -26.51
N GLU A 145 -18.66 -13.00 -27.81
CA GLU A 145 -18.09 -13.94 -28.78
C GLU A 145 -16.63 -13.61 -29.07
N ALA A 146 -16.29 -12.33 -29.17
CA ALA A 146 -14.91 -11.88 -29.24
C ALA A 146 -14.15 -12.19 -27.94
N ALA A 147 -14.77 -12.02 -26.77
CA ALA A 147 -14.19 -12.37 -25.48
C ALA A 147 -13.85 -13.85 -25.38
N LYS A 148 -14.76 -14.75 -25.77
CA LYS A 148 -14.50 -16.20 -25.79
C LYS A 148 -13.31 -16.56 -26.68
N LYS A 149 -13.24 -15.96 -27.88
CA LYS A 149 -12.13 -16.19 -28.81
C LYS A 149 -10.80 -15.69 -28.24
N GLY A 150 -10.79 -14.45 -27.74
CA GLY A 150 -9.62 -13.82 -27.15
C GLY A 150 -9.08 -14.61 -25.94
N LEU A 151 -9.96 -14.99 -25.01
CA LEU A 151 -9.59 -15.78 -23.85
C LEU A 151 -9.18 -17.22 -24.20
N THR A 152 -9.73 -17.81 -25.26
CA THR A 152 -9.25 -19.10 -25.79
C THR A 152 -7.80 -18.97 -26.26
N VAL A 153 -7.50 -17.94 -27.05
CA VAL A 153 -6.13 -17.67 -27.51
C VAL A 153 -5.19 -17.42 -26.32
N LEU A 154 -5.62 -16.62 -25.34
CA LEU A 154 -4.83 -16.34 -24.14
C LEU A 154 -4.55 -17.62 -23.34
N ARG A 155 -5.56 -18.47 -23.12
CA ARG A 155 -5.40 -19.75 -22.42
C ARG A 155 -4.41 -20.67 -23.14
N ASP A 156 -4.54 -20.78 -24.46
CA ASP A 156 -3.79 -21.75 -25.25
C ASP A 156 -2.32 -21.32 -25.46
N LYS A 157 -2.02 -20.02 -25.34
CA LYS A 157 -0.67 -19.45 -25.51
C LYS A 157 0.03 -19.04 -24.23
N SER A 158 -0.72 -18.77 -23.16
CA SER A 158 -0.15 -18.41 -21.87
C SER A 158 0.49 -19.63 -21.20
N LYS A 159 1.59 -19.39 -20.48
CA LYS A 159 2.19 -20.40 -19.58
C LYS A 159 1.41 -20.53 -18.26
N ALA A 160 0.50 -19.60 -17.97
CA ALA A 160 -0.34 -19.64 -16.77
C ALA A 160 -1.54 -20.56 -16.97
N SER A 161 -1.89 -21.34 -15.95
CA SER A 161 -3.13 -22.12 -15.93
C SER A 161 -4.32 -21.18 -15.75
N LEU A 162 -5.09 -21.03 -16.83
CA LEU A 162 -6.23 -20.12 -16.93
C LEU A 162 -7.49 -20.88 -17.35
N GLY A 163 -8.60 -20.53 -16.71
CA GLY A 163 -9.94 -20.96 -17.06
C GLY A 163 -10.86 -19.76 -17.17
N PHE A 164 -11.93 -19.86 -17.96
CA PHE A 164 -12.86 -18.75 -18.09
C PHE A 164 -14.28 -19.19 -18.41
N VAL A 165 -15.24 -18.34 -18.04
CA VAL A 165 -16.63 -18.39 -18.46
C VAL A 165 -17.02 -17.01 -18.98
N VAL A 166 -17.60 -16.94 -20.18
CA VAL A 166 -18.16 -15.69 -20.72
C VAL A 166 -19.67 -15.83 -20.80
N ARG A 167 -20.38 -14.93 -20.13
CA ARG A 167 -21.84 -14.96 -20.05
C ARG A 167 -22.38 -13.57 -19.69
N ASP A 168 -23.49 -13.20 -20.33
CA ASP A 168 -24.30 -12.02 -20.02
C ASP A 168 -23.48 -10.72 -19.95
N GLY A 169 -22.58 -10.49 -20.91
CA GLY A 169 -21.78 -9.28 -20.98
C GLY A 169 -20.64 -9.23 -19.96
N TYR A 170 -20.21 -10.37 -19.42
CA TYR A 170 -19.06 -10.48 -18.54
C TYR A 170 -18.21 -11.72 -18.86
N ALA A 171 -16.89 -11.55 -18.74
CA ALA A 171 -15.93 -12.64 -18.68
C ALA A 171 -15.47 -12.82 -17.23
N LEU A 172 -15.71 -14.01 -16.67
CA LEU A 172 -15.14 -14.46 -15.40
C LEU A 172 -13.96 -15.37 -15.69
N VAL A 173 -12.77 -15.00 -15.22
CA VAL A 173 -11.51 -15.70 -15.47
C VAL A 173 -10.97 -16.18 -14.14
N ALA A 174 -10.67 -17.48 -14.01
CA ALA A 174 -9.95 -18.02 -12.86
C ALA A 174 -8.51 -18.33 -13.26
N ILE A 175 -7.57 -17.97 -12.40
CA ILE A 175 -6.14 -18.15 -12.60
C ILE A 175 -5.54 -18.79 -11.35
N GLY A 176 -4.86 -19.92 -11.53
CA GLY A 176 -4.24 -20.69 -10.44
C GLY A 176 -3.61 -21.97 -10.95
N ASP A 177 -2.82 -22.63 -10.10
CA ASP A 177 -1.89 -23.70 -10.51
C ASP A 177 -2.55 -25.01 -10.98
N LYS A 178 -3.84 -25.22 -10.70
CA LYS A 178 -4.53 -26.49 -10.94
C LYS A 178 -5.88 -26.26 -11.60
N ASP A 179 -6.15 -26.98 -12.69
CA ASP A 179 -7.48 -27.12 -13.30
C ASP A 179 -8.29 -25.80 -13.36
N ALA A 180 -7.68 -24.70 -13.79
CA ALA A 180 -8.29 -23.38 -13.72
C ALA A 180 -9.66 -23.28 -14.43
N GLN A 181 -9.93 -24.08 -15.47
CA GLN A 181 -11.26 -24.14 -16.09
C GLN A 181 -12.35 -24.61 -15.12
N ARG A 182 -12.08 -25.67 -14.36
CA ARG A 182 -13.03 -26.13 -13.33
C ARG A 182 -13.24 -25.06 -12.25
N ALA A 183 -12.18 -24.35 -11.88
CA ALA A 183 -12.27 -23.25 -10.93
C ALA A 183 -13.14 -22.11 -11.47
N ALA A 184 -12.99 -21.74 -12.75
CA ALA A 184 -13.85 -20.73 -13.39
C ALA A 184 -15.32 -21.17 -13.44
N ASP A 185 -15.59 -22.43 -13.82
CA ASP A 185 -16.94 -22.98 -13.84
C ASP A 185 -17.58 -23.00 -12.44
N ALA A 186 -16.80 -23.35 -11.41
CA ALA A 186 -17.25 -23.37 -10.02
C ALA A 186 -17.50 -21.96 -9.47
N ALA A 187 -16.60 -21.01 -9.75
CA ALA A 187 -16.75 -19.61 -9.37
C ALA A 187 -18.01 -18.99 -10.01
N GLU A 188 -18.25 -19.25 -11.30
CA GLU A 188 -19.46 -18.79 -11.98
C GLU A 188 -20.73 -19.41 -11.38
N ALA A 189 -20.71 -20.73 -11.12
CA ALA A 189 -21.85 -21.42 -10.52
C ALA A 189 -22.19 -20.86 -9.12
N GLU A 190 -21.16 -20.56 -8.31
CA GLU A 190 -21.36 -19.89 -7.03
C GLU A 190 -21.90 -18.47 -7.23
N ALA A 191 -21.30 -17.66 -8.11
CA ALA A 191 -21.72 -16.28 -8.36
C ALA A 191 -23.20 -16.21 -8.80
N GLN A 192 -23.68 -17.16 -9.61
CA GLN A 192 -25.09 -17.21 -10.02
C GLN A 192 -26.05 -17.50 -8.87
N LYS A 193 -25.64 -18.38 -7.95
CA LYS A 193 -26.45 -18.75 -6.79
C LYS A 193 -26.40 -17.68 -5.69
N SER A 194 -25.19 -17.19 -5.43
CA SER A 194 -24.82 -16.32 -4.32
C SER A 194 -23.71 -15.37 -4.78
N PRO A 195 -24.04 -14.26 -5.47
CA PRO A 195 -23.05 -13.28 -5.87
C PRO A 195 -22.58 -12.43 -4.69
N LEU A 196 -21.34 -11.92 -4.76
CA LEU A 196 -20.77 -11.01 -3.75
C LEU A 196 -21.65 -9.78 -3.52
N ALA A 197 -22.25 -9.22 -4.57
CA ALA A 197 -23.19 -8.09 -4.48
C ALA A 197 -24.41 -8.35 -3.58
N LYS A 198 -24.71 -9.62 -3.25
CA LYS A 198 -25.79 -10.02 -2.33
C LYS A 198 -25.27 -10.58 -1.00
N ALA A 199 -23.96 -10.73 -0.82
CA ALA A 199 -23.38 -11.22 0.41
C ALA A 199 -23.59 -10.21 1.54
N THR A 200 -24.20 -10.63 2.65
CA THR A 200 -24.62 -9.74 3.75
C THR A 200 -23.50 -8.83 4.24
N LYS A 201 -22.31 -9.39 4.54
CA LYS A 201 -21.15 -8.63 5.01
C LYS A 201 -20.72 -7.56 3.99
N TYR A 202 -20.66 -7.91 2.71
CA TYR A 202 -20.30 -6.98 1.64
C TYR A 202 -21.35 -5.87 1.48
N VAL A 203 -22.64 -6.22 1.49
CA VAL A 203 -23.75 -5.27 1.39
C VAL A 203 -23.75 -4.29 2.56
N GLU A 204 -23.54 -4.77 3.78
CA GLU A 204 -23.42 -3.93 4.97
C GLU A 204 -22.22 -2.98 4.89
N ALA A 205 -21.05 -3.49 4.51
CA ALA A 205 -19.86 -2.67 4.35
C ALA A 205 -20.03 -1.64 3.21
N ARG A 206 -20.62 -2.04 2.08
CA ARG A 206 -20.84 -1.19 0.90
C ARG A 206 -21.82 -0.04 1.18
N LYS A 207 -22.81 -0.24 2.06
CA LYS A 207 -23.73 0.83 2.50
C LYS A 207 -22.99 1.98 3.18
N TRP A 208 -21.93 1.71 3.93
CA TRP A 208 -21.18 2.76 4.64
C TRP A 208 -20.40 3.70 3.71
N LEU A 209 -19.83 3.18 2.62
CA LEU A 209 -19.13 4.01 1.64
C LEU A 209 -20.03 5.12 1.06
N ALA A 210 -21.36 4.90 1.07
CA ALA A 210 -22.37 5.72 0.42
C ALA A 210 -22.06 5.91 -1.09
N ASP A 211 -23.03 6.48 -1.82
CA ASP A 211 -22.88 6.96 -3.21
C ASP A 211 -22.18 6.00 -4.20
N GLU A 212 -21.86 6.52 -5.38
CA GLU A 212 -21.10 5.82 -6.40
C GLU A 212 -19.59 5.97 -6.13
N GLN A 213 -18.86 4.87 -6.28
CA GLN A 213 -17.42 4.79 -6.06
C GLN A 213 -16.78 4.41 -7.39
N LEU A 214 -15.65 5.06 -7.74
CA LEU A 214 -14.84 4.68 -8.88
C LEU A 214 -14.04 3.42 -8.62
N THR A 215 -13.58 3.25 -7.37
CA THR A 215 -12.87 2.05 -6.94
C THR A 215 -13.44 1.54 -5.64
N ILE A 216 -13.43 0.22 -5.48
CA ILE A 216 -13.84 -0.45 -4.25
C ILE A 216 -12.79 -1.50 -3.93
N VAL A 217 -12.35 -1.54 -2.68
CA VAL A 217 -11.57 -2.64 -2.12
C VAL A 217 -12.34 -3.22 -0.95
N TYR A 218 -12.42 -4.53 -0.84
CA TYR A 218 -13.12 -5.23 0.23
C TYR A 218 -12.30 -6.45 0.65
N ALA A 219 -12.31 -6.79 1.93
CA ALA A 219 -11.76 -8.05 2.43
C ALA A 219 -12.58 -8.61 3.59
N ASP A 220 -12.79 -9.93 3.60
CA ASP A 220 -13.28 -10.70 4.75
C ASP A 220 -12.09 -11.28 5.51
N LEU A 221 -11.70 -10.60 6.59
CA LEU A 221 -10.53 -10.97 7.38
C LEU A 221 -10.71 -12.33 8.06
N SER A 222 -11.95 -12.76 8.32
CA SER A 222 -12.23 -14.08 8.89
C SER A 222 -11.79 -15.24 7.99
N ALA A 223 -11.62 -15.02 6.70
CA ALA A 223 -11.13 -16.05 5.77
C ALA A 223 -9.61 -16.02 5.58
N TYR A 224 -8.91 -15.02 6.13
CA TYR A 224 -7.45 -14.85 6.00
C TYR A 224 -6.66 -16.05 6.53
N GLY A 225 -7.05 -16.61 7.68
CA GLY A 225 -6.38 -17.79 8.24
C GLY A 225 -6.39 -19.00 7.30
N ARG A 226 -7.50 -19.24 6.60
CA ARG A 226 -7.60 -20.31 5.58
C ARG A 226 -6.71 -20.01 4.38
N LEU A 227 -6.71 -18.77 3.91
CA LEU A 227 -5.85 -18.34 2.81
C LEU A 227 -4.37 -18.53 3.15
N MET A 228 -3.93 -18.10 4.32
CA MET A 228 -2.55 -18.28 4.78
C MET A 228 -2.17 -19.74 4.88
N LYS A 229 -3.06 -20.60 5.39
CA LYS A 229 -2.85 -22.05 5.39
C LYS A 229 -2.71 -22.62 3.98
N SER A 230 -3.51 -22.15 3.01
CA SER A 230 -3.41 -22.62 1.62
C SER A 230 -2.08 -22.24 0.95
N PHE A 231 -1.53 -21.06 1.27
CA PHE A 231 -0.26 -20.60 0.72
C PHE A 231 0.96 -21.17 1.43
N MET A 232 0.92 -21.27 2.77
CA MET A 232 2.07 -21.65 3.57
C MET A 232 2.12 -23.15 3.88
N GLY A 233 0.96 -23.80 4.02
CA GLY A 233 0.89 -25.17 4.53
C GLY A 233 1.40 -26.26 3.58
N LYS A 234 1.58 -25.98 2.28
CA LYS A 234 2.02 -26.97 1.30
C LYS A 234 3.52 -26.90 0.98
N ASP A 235 4.12 -25.72 0.91
CA ASP A 235 5.49 -25.56 0.39
C ASP A 235 6.53 -25.16 1.45
N LEU A 236 6.13 -24.48 2.53
CA LEU A 236 7.05 -24.06 3.60
C LEU A 236 7.28 -25.15 4.65
N LEU A 237 6.39 -26.13 4.71
CA LEU A 237 6.44 -27.23 5.68
C LEU A 237 6.79 -28.57 5.00
N GLU A 238 7.06 -28.54 3.68
CA GLU A 238 7.45 -29.72 2.93
C GLU A 238 8.91 -30.06 3.25
N GLY A 239 9.13 -31.13 4.03
CA GLY A 239 10.45 -31.57 4.49
C GLY A 239 10.78 -31.20 5.93
N GLU A 240 9.96 -30.37 6.59
CA GLU A 240 10.06 -30.08 8.01
C GLU A 240 9.52 -31.26 8.85
N ASP A 241 9.99 -31.37 10.08
CA ASP A 241 9.51 -32.42 10.97
C ASP A 241 8.05 -32.15 11.43
N PRO A 242 7.31 -33.19 11.86
CA PRO A 242 5.91 -33.05 12.27
C PRO A 242 5.68 -32.10 13.45
N GLU A 243 6.65 -31.96 14.37
CA GLU A 243 6.53 -31.11 15.56
C GLU A 243 6.65 -29.63 15.18
N THR A 244 7.64 -29.29 14.36
CA THR A 244 7.81 -27.93 13.81
C THR A 244 6.58 -27.52 12.98
N THR A 245 6.06 -28.44 12.16
CA THR A 245 4.83 -28.25 11.39
C THR A 245 3.63 -27.96 12.30
N GLU A 246 3.46 -28.73 13.38
CA GLU A 246 2.36 -28.54 14.33
C GLU A 246 2.48 -27.22 15.11
N GLN A 247 3.68 -26.85 15.54
CA GLN A 247 3.93 -25.57 16.23
C GLN A 247 3.62 -24.38 15.32
N PHE A 248 4.06 -24.43 14.07
CA PHE A 248 3.79 -23.38 13.10
C PHE A 248 2.29 -23.27 12.78
N GLN A 249 1.59 -24.39 12.63
CA GLN A 249 0.14 -24.41 12.45
C GLN A 249 -0.60 -23.81 13.64
N LYS A 250 -0.20 -24.15 14.88
CA LYS A 250 -0.76 -23.55 16.10
C LYS A 250 -0.55 -22.05 16.14
N MET A 251 0.65 -21.58 15.81
CA MET A 251 0.96 -20.15 15.73
C MET A 251 0.09 -19.44 14.69
N LEU A 252 -0.05 -19.99 13.48
CA LEU A 252 -0.94 -19.43 12.44
C LEU A 252 -2.40 -19.42 12.89
N ASP A 253 -2.86 -20.47 13.57
CA ASP A 253 -4.22 -20.53 14.10
C ASP A 253 -4.46 -19.48 15.18
N GLU A 254 -3.52 -19.28 16.09
CA GLU A 254 -3.58 -18.23 17.10
C GLU A 254 -3.56 -16.83 16.48
N GLN A 255 -2.68 -16.59 15.51
CA GLN A 255 -2.63 -15.31 14.79
C GLN A 255 -3.93 -15.06 14.02
N SER A 256 -4.47 -16.08 13.34
CA SER A 256 -5.70 -15.95 12.55
C SER A 256 -6.93 -15.58 13.39
N LYS A 257 -6.98 -15.97 14.67
CA LYS A 257 -8.04 -15.57 15.60
C LYS A 257 -8.07 -14.06 15.84
N ASN A 258 -6.97 -13.36 15.60
CA ASN A 258 -6.89 -11.90 15.71
C ASN A 258 -7.36 -11.18 14.43
N PHE A 259 -7.46 -11.88 13.30
CA PHE A 259 -7.93 -11.35 12.02
C PHE A 259 -9.41 -11.70 11.83
N THR A 260 -10.27 -10.90 12.43
CA THR A 260 -11.73 -11.02 12.30
C THR A 260 -12.34 -9.77 11.69
N GLY A 261 -13.58 -9.89 11.24
CA GLY A 261 -14.33 -8.77 10.68
C GLY A 261 -14.12 -8.61 9.18
N THR A 262 -14.45 -7.41 8.69
CA THR A 262 -14.28 -7.05 7.27
C THR A 262 -13.63 -5.69 7.15
N VAL A 263 -13.01 -5.42 6.01
CA VAL A 263 -12.52 -4.09 5.65
C VAL A 263 -13.13 -3.71 4.32
N ILE A 264 -13.52 -2.45 4.17
CA ILE A 264 -13.90 -1.87 2.89
C ILE A 264 -13.22 -0.53 2.71
N ALA A 265 -12.81 -0.23 1.49
CA ALA A 265 -12.36 1.08 1.06
C ALA A 265 -13.00 1.43 -0.27
N GLY A 266 -13.19 2.72 -0.53
CA GLY A 266 -13.63 3.19 -1.83
C GLY A 266 -13.11 4.58 -2.11
N ALA A 267 -12.87 4.87 -3.39
CA ALA A 267 -12.50 6.20 -3.84
C ALA A 267 -13.54 6.76 -4.81
N ARG A 268 -13.78 8.07 -4.71
CA ARG A 268 -14.72 8.81 -5.55
C ARG A 268 -14.20 10.20 -5.89
N ILE A 269 -14.82 10.83 -6.87
CA ILE A 269 -14.53 12.21 -7.25
C ILE A 269 -15.52 13.15 -6.59
N GLU A 270 -14.98 14.23 -6.05
CA GLU A 270 -15.71 15.40 -5.59
C GLU A 270 -15.35 16.60 -6.47
N ASP A 271 -16.11 17.69 -6.39
CA ASP A 271 -15.92 18.86 -7.27
C ASP A 271 -14.50 19.44 -7.22
N ASP A 272 -13.78 19.15 -6.14
CA ASP A 272 -12.47 19.68 -5.84
C ASP A 272 -11.35 18.67 -5.71
N GLY A 273 -11.59 17.41 -6.08
CA GLY A 273 -10.56 16.41 -5.99
C GLY A 273 -11.07 14.99 -5.86
N ILE A 274 -10.25 14.16 -5.22
CA ILE A 274 -10.52 12.74 -5.02
C ILE A 274 -10.57 12.49 -3.51
N VAL A 275 -11.56 11.71 -3.08
CA VAL A 275 -11.72 11.28 -1.70
C VAL A 275 -11.74 9.77 -1.65
N SER A 276 -10.87 9.21 -0.83
CA SER A 276 -10.88 7.81 -0.45
C SER A 276 -11.32 7.68 1.00
N ARG A 277 -12.19 6.70 1.27
CA ARG A 277 -12.64 6.38 2.62
C ARG A 277 -12.50 4.88 2.84
N SER A 278 -12.12 4.48 4.04
CA SER A 278 -12.12 3.09 4.46
C SER A 278 -12.68 2.89 5.85
N ARG A 279 -13.24 1.70 6.08
CA ARG A 279 -13.75 1.26 7.37
C ARG A 279 -13.46 -0.22 7.58
N SER A 280 -13.05 -0.58 8.78
CA SER A 280 -13.11 -1.97 9.26
C SER A 280 -14.42 -2.20 10.01
N PHE A 281 -15.01 -3.38 9.94
CA PHE A 281 -16.19 -3.76 10.72
C PHE A 281 -15.88 -4.97 11.58
N GLY A 282 -15.99 -4.83 12.91
CA GLY A 282 -15.77 -5.94 13.84
C GLY A 282 -14.32 -6.44 13.92
N ALA A 283 -13.39 -5.77 13.24
CA ALA A 283 -11.97 -5.96 13.46
C ALA A 283 -11.59 -5.28 14.79
N LYS A 284 -10.70 -5.90 15.56
CA LYS A 284 -10.16 -5.25 16.75
C LYS A 284 -9.35 -4.03 16.30
N ALA A 285 -9.86 -2.84 16.59
CA ALA A 285 -9.15 -1.61 16.29
C ALA A 285 -7.74 -1.67 16.89
N ILE A 286 -6.72 -1.33 16.10
CA ILE A 286 -5.39 -1.01 16.62
C ILE A 286 -5.56 0.33 17.33
N THR A 287 -5.89 0.31 18.62
CA THR A 287 -6.19 1.52 19.37
C THR A 287 -4.87 2.10 19.86
N SER A 288 -4.32 3.09 19.14
CA SER A 288 -3.27 3.95 19.70
C SER A 288 -3.82 4.95 20.73
N GLY A 289 -5.14 4.98 20.96
CA GLY A 289 -5.83 6.01 21.74
C GLY A 289 -6.25 7.19 20.85
N THR A 290 -7.20 8.00 21.29
CA THR A 290 -7.72 9.12 20.49
C THR A 290 -7.02 10.42 20.86
N VAL A 291 -6.83 11.31 19.89
CA VAL A 291 -6.39 12.68 20.17
C VAL A 291 -7.62 13.55 20.39
N SER A 292 -7.73 14.09 21.61
CA SER A 292 -8.76 15.10 21.91
C SER A 292 -8.60 16.31 21.00
N ASP A 293 -9.67 16.67 20.28
CA ASP A 293 -9.72 17.79 19.34
C ASP A 293 -8.54 17.79 18.34
N ALA A 294 -8.25 16.64 17.71
CA ALA A 294 -7.11 16.51 16.79
C ALA A 294 -7.15 17.53 15.64
N ILE A 295 -8.34 17.77 15.07
CA ILE A 295 -8.51 18.73 13.97
C ILE A 295 -8.34 20.17 14.46
N GLY A 296 -8.83 20.51 15.66
CA GLY A 296 -8.57 21.82 16.26
C GLY A 296 -7.08 22.03 16.57
N LYS A 297 -6.39 21.01 17.10
CA LYS A 297 -4.93 21.03 17.31
C LYS A 297 -4.16 21.22 16.00
N LEU A 298 -4.53 20.47 14.95
CA LEU A 298 -3.94 20.59 13.62
C LEU A 298 -4.20 21.97 13.02
N GLY A 299 -5.44 22.48 13.13
CA GLY A 299 -5.84 23.80 12.65
C GLY A 299 -5.22 24.97 13.43
N ALA A 300 -4.82 24.76 14.68
CA ALA A 300 -4.12 25.74 15.50
C ALA A 300 -2.64 25.91 15.12
N LEU A 301 -2.09 25.02 14.29
CA LEU A 301 -0.74 25.19 13.75
C LEU A 301 -0.66 26.42 12.83
N PRO A 302 0.53 27.01 12.64
CA PRO A 302 0.67 28.22 11.83
C PRO A 302 0.19 28.08 10.39
N ALA A 303 -0.30 29.16 9.78
CA ALA A 303 -0.72 29.16 8.37
C ALA A 303 0.45 28.91 7.39
N SER A 304 1.69 29.08 7.86
CA SER A 304 2.92 28.74 7.14
C SER A 304 3.23 27.25 7.11
N SER A 305 2.52 26.40 7.87
CA SER A 305 2.73 24.96 7.85
C SER A 305 2.44 24.39 6.46
N GLU A 306 3.46 23.83 5.84
CA GLU A 306 3.41 23.14 4.56
C GLU A 306 3.14 21.65 4.76
N ILE A 307 3.66 21.09 5.85
CA ILE A 307 3.31 19.77 6.37
C ILE A 307 2.87 19.95 7.82
N ALA A 308 1.74 19.39 8.17
CA ALA A 308 1.18 19.42 9.50
C ALA A 308 0.68 18.03 9.89
N ALA A 309 0.96 17.61 11.11
CA ALA A 309 0.53 16.31 11.61
C ALA A 309 0.14 16.38 13.08
N VAL A 310 -0.86 15.60 13.46
CA VAL A 310 -1.24 15.33 14.84
C VAL A 310 -1.47 13.83 14.97
N ALA A 311 -0.82 13.19 15.94
CA ALA A 311 -0.93 11.75 16.14
C ALA A 311 -0.93 11.40 17.62
N LYS A 312 -1.67 10.35 17.99
CA LYS A 312 -1.50 9.66 19.26
C LYS A 312 -0.49 8.53 19.08
N VAL A 313 0.57 8.56 19.86
CA VAL A 313 1.55 7.47 19.91
C VAL A 313 0.94 6.31 20.71
N PRO A 314 0.94 5.08 20.17
CA PRO A 314 0.49 3.89 20.91
C PRO A 314 1.19 3.75 22.27
N ASP A 315 0.48 3.18 23.25
CA ASP A 315 1.05 2.87 24.56
C ASP A 315 2.11 1.74 24.49
N ASP A 316 2.04 0.91 23.46
CA ASP A 316 2.88 -0.25 23.21
C ASP A 316 3.66 -0.12 21.89
N LEU A 317 4.22 1.07 21.63
CA LEU A 317 4.94 1.37 20.38
C LEU A 317 6.04 0.33 20.06
N ASP A 318 6.69 -0.24 21.07
CA ASP A 318 7.72 -1.28 20.97
C ASP A 318 7.17 -2.64 20.48
N LYS A 319 5.87 -2.89 20.68
CA LYS A 319 5.18 -4.14 20.34
C LYS A 319 4.17 -3.96 19.21
N SER A 320 3.87 -2.72 18.87
CA SER A 320 2.85 -2.42 17.88
C SER A 320 3.34 -2.87 16.51
N PRO A 321 2.49 -3.51 15.69
CA PRO A 321 2.78 -3.69 14.28
C PRO A 321 3.01 -2.35 13.55
N PHE A 322 2.70 -1.19 14.16
CA PHE A 322 3.17 0.13 13.70
C PHE A 322 4.70 0.25 13.55
N ALA A 323 5.48 -0.45 14.39
CA ALA A 323 6.94 -0.48 14.29
C ALA A 323 7.41 -1.39 13.14
N THR A 324 6.64 -2.42 12.80
CA THR A 324 7.00 -3.43 11.78
C THR A 324 6.46 -3.10 10.38
N PHE A 325 5.30 -2.44 10.29
CA PHE A 325 4.62 -2.13 9.02
C PHE A 325 4.74 -0.67 8.59
N GLY A 326 5.50 0.14 9.33
CA GLY A 326 5.68 1.55 9.05
C GLY A 326 4.39 2.35 9.26
N LEU A 327 4.56 3.64 9.49
CA LEU A 327 3.48 4.62 9.36
C LEU A 327 2.76 4.36 8.03
N PRO A 328 1.42 4.41 7.97
CA PRO A 328 0.70 4.24 6.71
C PRO A 328 1.08 5.37 5.75
N PHE A 329 2.11 5.14 4.93
CA PHE A 329 2.56 5.88 3.74
C PHE A 329 2.67 7.43 3.78
N ALA A 330 2.36 8.10 4.89
CA ALA A 330 2.13 9.56 4.90
C ALA A 330 3.04 10.38 5.84
N LEU A 331 3.84 9.75 6.72
CA LEU A 331 4.63 10.50 7.73
C LEU A 331 6.13 10.25 7.76
N THR A 332 6.69 9.50 6.81
CA THR A 332 8.13 9.29 6.70
C THR A 332 8.70 9.74 5.35
N PRO A 333 8.73 11.05 5.05
CA PRO A 333 9.86 11.60 4.34
C PRO A 333 10.89 12.06 5.38
N GLY A 334 11.91 11.24 5.65
CA GLY A 334 13.22 11.77 6.08
C GLY A 334 13.53 11.95 7.58
N LEU A 335 13.02 11.10 8.48
CA LEU A 335 13.58 11.01 9.86
C LEU A 335 14.47 9.78 10.06
N GLY A 336 15.18 9.36 9.01
CA GLY A 336 16.27 8.39 9.10
C GLY A 336 17.54 9.03 9.65
N ALA A 337 18.38 8.22 10.30
CA ALA A 337 19.69 8.61 10.81
C ALA A 337 20.52 9.38 9.77
N ALA A 338 21.41 10.25 10.26
CA ALA A 338 22.26 11.11 9.45
C ALA A 338 23.16 10.30 8.49
N GLY A 339 22.68 10.03 7.28
CA GLY A 339 23.54 9.71 6.14
C GLY A 339 24.34 10.95 5.75
N THR A 340 25.55 10.75 5.23
CA THR A 340 26.31 11.86 4.64
C THR A 340 25.52 12.43 3.45
N PRO A 341 25.22 13.75 3.44
CA PRO A 341 24.48 14.33 2.32
C PRO A 341 25.24 14.12 1.01
N LEU A 342 24.52 13.69 -0.02
CA LEU A 342 25.05 13.60 -1.39
C LEU A 342 25.65 14.94 -1.79
N THR A 343 26.83 14.92 -2.40
CA THR A 343 27.42 16.12 -3.03
C THR A 343 26.53 16.60 -4.19
N GLU A 344 26.67 17.86 -4.62
CA GLU A 344 25.90 18.37 -5.77
C GLU A 344 26.10 17.54 -7.05
N ALA A 345 27.29 16.96 -7.23
CA ALA A 345 27.59 16.07 -8.34
C ALA A 345 26.81 14.75 -8.23
N GLU A 346 26.81 14.14 -7.03
CA GLU A 346 26.08 12.91 -6.75
C GLU A 346 24.56 13.10 -6.77
N GLN A 347 24.04 14.27 -6.40
CA GLN A 347 22.62 14.60 -6.54
C GLN A 347 22.19 14.68 -8.00
N LYS A 348 23.01 15.32 -8.85
CA LYS A 348 22.77 15.37 -10.30
C LYS A 348 22.90 13.99 -10.94
N GLU A 349 23.85 13.18 -10.47
CA GLU A 349 24.03 11.80 -10.90
C GLU A 349 22.80 10.95 -10.53
N LEU A 350 22.32 11.06 -9.29
CA LEU A 350 21.12 10.38 -8.82
C LEU A 350 19.89 10.80 -9.63
N GLU A 351 19.69 12.09 -9.89
CA GLU A 351 18.57 12.61 -10.70
C GLU A 351 18.61 12.03 -12.13
N ALA A 352 19.79 11.99 -12.75
CA ALA A 352 19.97 11.42 -14.09
C ALA A 352 19.75 9.89 -14.13
N LEU A 353 20.13 9.17 -13.07
CA LEU A 353 19.92 7.73 -12.95
C LEU A 353 18.44 7.40 -12.71
N MET A 354 17.76 8.14 -11.83
CA MET A 354 16.32 7.95 -11.62
C MET A 354 15.52 8.25 -12.89
N ASP A 355 15.85 9.31 -13.65
CA ASP A 355 15.20 9.59 -14.92
C ASP A 355 15.37 8.43 -15.93
N LYS A 356 16.57 7.82 -15.99
CA LYS A 356 16.81 6.63 -16.82
C LYS A 356 16.07 5.39 -16.33
N ASP A 357 15.92 5.23 -15.01
CA ASP A 357 15.21 4.10 -14.39
C ASP A 357 13.72 4.16 -14.72
N PHE A 358 13.13 5.35 -14.58
CA PHE A 358 11.75 5.61 -15.01
C PHE A 358 11.51 5.34 -16.51
N GLU A 359 12.53 5.54 -17.34
CA GLU A 359 12.48 5.25 -18.77
C GLU A 359 12.78 3.76 -19.11
N GLY A 360 13.13 2.93 -18.12
CA GLY A 360 13.52 1.54 -18.32
C GLY A 360 14.85 1.36 -19.08
N LYS A 361 15.75 2.34 -18.98
CA LYS A 361 17.02 2.39 -19.73
C LYS A 361 18.25 2.23 -18.86
N LEU A 362 18.09 1.80 -17.62
CA LEU A 362 19.19 1.62 -16.69
C LEU A 362 20.03 0.39 -17.07
N THR A 363 21.33 0.57 -17.20
CA THR A 363 22.27 -0.56 -17.29
C THR A 363 22.54 -1.16 -15.91
N ASP A 364 23.03 -2.40 -15.82
CA ASP A 364 23.37 -3.03 -14.53
C ASP A 364 24.37 -2.21 -13.70
N ALA A 365 25.32 -1.55 -14.37
CA ALA A 365 26.30 -0.68 -13.71
C ALA A 365 25.64 0.60 -13.16
N GLU A 366 24.68 1.16 -13.89
CA GLU A 366 23.91 2.32 -13.48
C GLU A 366 22.90 1.97 -12.38
N GLN A 367 22.31 0.78 -12.40
CA GLN A 367 21.48 0.26 -11.29
C GLN A 367 22.29 0.14 -10.02
N LYS A 368 23.46 -0.50 -10.10
CA LYS A 368 24.36 -0.60 -8.95
C LYS A 368 24.75 0.78 -8.42
N ARG A 369 25.00 1.74 -9.32
CA ARG A 369 25.33 3.11 -8.95
C ARG A 369 24.16 3.86 -8.33
N LEU A 370 22.95 3.65 -8.85
CA LEU A 370 21.71 4.16 -8.28
C LEU A 370 21.53 3.61 -6.86
N ASP A 371 21.71 2.31 -6.65
CA ASP A 371 21.64 1.67 -5.34
C ASP A 371 22.69 2.25 -4.36
N GLU A 372 23.93 2.48 -4.82
CA GLU A 372 24.98 3.12 -4.01
C GLU A 372 24.62 4.56 -3.60
N LEU A 373 24.00 5.33 -4.49
CA LEU A 373 23.58 6.70 -4.21
C LEU A 373 22.33 6.75 -3.32
N MET A 374 21.39 5.82 -3.52
CA MET A 374 20.21 5.63 -2.67
C MET A 374 20.63 5.22 -1.25
N ALA A 375 21.63 4.35 -1.10
CA ALA A 375 22.16 3.92 0.19
C ALA A 375 22.83 5.06 0.99
N LYS A 376 23.33 6.10 0.31
CA LYS A 376 23.85 7.32 0.95
C LYS A 376 22.75 8.27 1.42
N MET A 377 21.51 8.12 0.94
CA MET A 377 20.43 9.01 1.34
C MET A 377 19.90 8.68 2.75
N PRO A 378 19.67 9.69 3.60
CA PRO A 378 19.08 9.49 4.91
C PRO A 378 17.68 8.87 4.78
N GLY A 379 17.51 7.65 5.33
CA GLY A 379 16.24 6.91 5.31
C GLY A 379 16.19 5.66 4.42
N PHE A 380 17.23 5.41 3.60
CA PHE A 380 17.35 4.20 2.77
C PHE A 380 18.48 3.27 3.24
N GLY A 381 18.84 3.36 4.52
CA GLY A 381 20.07 2.80 5.09
C GLY A 381 20.38 1.37 4.63
N GLY A 382 21.47 1.25 3.87
CA GLY A 382 22.33 0.07 4.00
C GLY A 382 22.80 0.01 5.44
N SER A 383 22.80 -1.18 6.02
CA SER A 383 23.34 -1.42 7.36
C SER A 383 24.78 -0.86 7.44
N ASP A 384 25.15 -0.20 8.55
CA ASP A 384 26.51 0.28 8.86
C ASP A 384 27.52 -0.88 9.07
N LEU A 385 27.44 -1.94 8.26
CA LEU A 385 28.33 -3.09 8.35
C LEU A 385 29.65 -2.74 7.68
N THR A 386 30.74 -2.94 8.42
CA THR A 386 32.06 -3.00 7.80
C THR A 386 32.14 -4.16 6.81
N PRO A 387 33.04 -4.14 5.82
CA PRO A 387 33.20 -5.28 4.89
C PRO A 387 33.47 -6.63 5.59
N ALA A 388 34.01 -6.60 6.80
CA ALA A 388 34.19 -7.79 7.62
C ALA A 388 32.86 -8.31 8.20
N GLN A 389 31.97 -7.40 8.62
CA GLN A 389 30.63 -7.72 9.12
C GLN A 389 29.68 -8.14 7.99
N GLU A 390 29.79 -7.56 6.79
CA GLU A 390 29.06 -8.04 5.61
C GLU A 390 29.47 -9.48 5.27
N LYS A 391 30.78 -9.76 5.28
CA LYS A 391 31.29 -11.11 5.05
C LYS A 391 30.87 -12.09 6.16
N GLU A 392 30.78 -11.62 7.40
CA GLU A 392 30.27 -12.38 8.55
C GLU A 392 28.77 -12.68 8.37
N LEU A 393 28.00 -11.70 7.92
CA LEU A 393 26.59 -11.81 7.62
C LEU A 393 26.33 -12.85 6.52
N ASP A 394 27.05 -12.75 5.39
CA ASP A 394 26.96 -13.72 4.30
C ASP A 394 27.30 -15.14 4.77
N ALA A 395 28.32 -15.29 5.61
CA ALA A 395 28.73 -16.57 6.16
C ALA A 395 27.72 -17.18 7.14
N LEU A 396 26.94 -16.35 7.84
CA LEU A 396 25.84 -16.78 8.70
C LEU A 396 24.60 -17.16 7.88
N LEU A 397 24.24 -16.36 6.87
CA LEU A 397 23.10 -16.63 5.99
C LEU A 397 23.27 -17.88 5.12
N ALA A 398 24.52 -18.26 4.82
CA ALA A 398 24.82 -19.46 4.06
C ALA A 398 24.71 -20.77 4.86
N LYS A 399 24.39 -20.74 6.16
CA LYS A 399 24.26 -21.93 7.00
C LYS A 399 22.84 -22.46 7.02
N ASP A 400 22.70 -23.78 6.90
CA ASP A 400 21.40 -24.46 6.96
C ASP A 400 20.75 -24.39 8.36
N THR A 401 21.56 -24.27 9.42
CA THR A 401 21.11 -24.08 10.81
C THR A 401 22.08 -23.17 11.56
N LEU A 402 21.55 -22.34 12.47
CA LEU A 402 22.32 -21.42 13.29
C LEU A 402 22.28 -21.84 14.76
N THR A 403 23.41 -21.78 15.44
CA THR A 403 23.44 -21.90 16.90
C THR A 403 22.86 -20.65 17.57
N ALA A 404 22.47 -20.72 18.85
CA ALA A 404 21.93 -19.57 19.57
C ALA A 404 22.90 -18.36 19.62
N ALA A 405 24.21 -18.60 19.65
CA ALA A 405 25.20 -17.54 19.60
C ALA A 405 25.30 -16.90 18.20
N GLU A 406 25.14 -17.71 17.15
CA GLU A 406 25.13 -17.24 15.76
C GLU A 406 23.81 -16.54 15.39
N GLN A 407 22.67 -16.99 15.92
CA GLN A 407 21.40 -16.27 15.83
C GLN A 407 21.51 -14.91 16.49
N LYS A 408 22.03 -14.85 17.72
CA LYS A 408 22.28 -13.58 18.42
C LYS A 408 23.24 -12.68 17.64
N ARG A 409 24.27 -13.25 17.02
CA ARG A 409 25.23 -12.49 16.21
C ARG A 409 24.62 -12.00 14.89
N LEU A 410 23.78 -12.81 14.27
CA LEU A 410 23.02 -12.47 13.08
C LEU A 410 22.03 -11.33 13.39
N GLU A 411 21.36 -11.38 14.53
CA GLU A 411 20.55 -10.27 15.06
C GLU A 411 21.40 -9.01 15.25
N GLU A 412 22.58 -9.09 15.87
CA GLU A 412 23.50 -7.94 16.02
C GLU A 412 23.93 -7.33 14.67
N LEU A 413 24.13 -8.16 13.63
CA LEU A 413 24.54 -7.71 12.29
C LEU A 413 23.38 -7.12 11.48
N PHE A 414 22.15 -7.63 11.65
CA PHE A 414 20.95 -7.04 11.04
C PHE A 414 20.41 -5.82 11.80
N GLY A 415 21.18 -5.31 12.77
CA GLY A 415 20.79 -4.13 13.52
C GLY A 415 19.78 -4.42 14.63
N GLY A 416 19.53 -5.68 15.00
CA GLY A 416 18.73 -6.14 16.13
C GLY A 416 17.38 -5.42 16.33
N PRO A 417 16.64 -5.74 17.39
CA PRO A 417 15.74 -4.76 17.97
C PRO A 417 16.60 -3.72 18.70
N GLY A 418 17.16 -2.73 18.00
CA GLY A 418 17.80 -1.55 18.63
C GLY A 418 19.20 -1.15 18.17
N ALA A 419 19.88 -1.86 17.27
CA ALA A 419 21.18 -1.40 16.73
C ALA A 419 20.98 -0.35 15.61
N GLY A 420 20.83 0.88 16.09
CA GLY A 420 20.74 2.13 15.34
C GLY A 420 20.00 3.19 16.17
N ALA A 421 19.03 2.75 16.96
CA ALA A 421 18.44 3.53 18.03
C ALA A 421 19.40 3.52 19.23
N SER A 422 20.27 4.53 19.34
CA SER A 422 21.02 4.74 20.60
C SER A 422 20.07 4.60 21.80
N LYS A 423 20.55 4.18 22.97
CA LYS A 423 19.72 4.10 24.20
C LYS A 423 18.86 5.35 24.44
N ALA A 424 19.28 6.52 23.95
CA ALA A 424 18.50 7.75 23.96
C ALA A 424 17.21 7.69 23.12
N TRP A 425 17.21 6.97 21.99
CA TRP A 425 16.02 6.69 21.17
C TRP A 425 15.05 5.73 21.86
N GLU A 426 15.53 4.66 22.50
CA GLU A 426 14.67 3.80 23.32
C GLU A 426 14.03 4.57 24.48
N GLU A 427 14.83 5.37 25.20
CA GLU A 427 14.33 6.25 26.28
C GLU A 427 13.34 7.30 25.73
N LEU A 428 13.59 7.85 24.53
CA LEU A 428 12.67 8.78 23.85
C LEU A 428 11.34 8.10 23.50
N PHE A 429 11.37 6.94 22.84
CA PHE A 429 10.16 6.22 22.46
C PHE A 429 9.37 5.77 23.69
N GLY A 430 10.07 5.36 24.75
CA GLY A 430 9.44 5.07 26.05
C GLY A 430 8.72 6.28 26.64
N VAL A 431 9.31 7.49 26.54
CA VAL A 431 8.67 8.72 27.01
C VAL A 431 7.52 9.17 26.10
N LEU A 432 7.61 8.90 24.80
CA LEU A 432 6.57 9.23 23.83
C LEU A 432 5.41 8.23 23.83
N SER A 433 5.54 7.06 24.46
CA SER A 433 4.45 6.11 24.60
C SER A 433 3.20 6.78 25.21
N GLY A 434 2.08 6.64 24.51
CA GLY A 434 0.82 7.28 24.87
C GLY A 434 0.80 8.81 24.71
N ALA A 435 1.84 9.45 24.18
CA ALA A 435 1.86 10.90 24.00
C ALA A 435 1.01 11.34 22.80
N THR A 436 0.48 12.56 22.86
CA THR A 436 -0.05 13.24 21.68
C THR A 436 1.05 14.08 21.06
N VAL A 437 1.42 13.80 19.82
CA VAL A 437 2.46 14.54 19.10
C VAL A 437 1.82 15.40 18.02
N THR A 438 2.19 16.68 17.98
CA THR A 438 1.81 17.65 16.96
C THR A 438 3.06 18.16 16.27
N VAL A 439 3.10 18.12 14.94
CA VAL A 439 4.25 18.55 14.13
C VAL A 439 3.79 19.56 13.10
N SER A 440 4.59 20.60 12.91
CA SER A 440 4.46 21.59 11.85
C SER A 440 5.81 21.76 11.19
N VAL A 441 5.84 21.67 9.86
CA VAL A 441 7.02 21.90 9.02
C VAL A 441 6.68 22.96 7.98
N ALA A 442 7.59 23.90 7.76
CA ALA A 442 7.50 24.95 6.76
C ALA A 442 8.83 25.08 6.00
N GLY A 443 8.82 25.72 4.82
CA GLY A 443 10.02 25.89 4.00
C GLY A 443 10.60 24.57 3.48
N VAL A 444 9.76 23.54 3.29
CA VAL A 444 10.18 22.19 2.89
C VAL A 444 10.94 22.21 1.56
N ALA A 445 10.52 23.10 0.65
CA ALA A 445 11.12 23.27 -0.66
C ALA A 445 12.55 23.85 -0.64
N ASP A 446 12.94 24.55 0.43
CA ASP A 446 14.19 25.32 0.52
C ASP A 446 15.01 24.89 1.74
N LYS A 447 14.70 25.44 2.91
CA LYS A 447 15.33 25.12 4.19
C LYS A 447 14.24 24.75 5.20
N PRO A 448 13.98 23.45 5.43
CA PRO A 448 12.90 23.03 6.29
C PRO A 448 13.12 23.53 7.71
N VAL A 449 12.12 24.21 8.24
CA VAL A 449 12.01 24.58 9.65
C VAL A 449 10.80 23.89 10.23
N PHE A 450 10.93 23.39 11.44
CA PHE A 450 9.86 22.67 12.11
C PHE A 450 9.67 23.09 13.56
N ARG A 451 8.48 22.75 14.07
CA ARG A 451 8.14 22.71 15.48
C ARG A 451 7.38 21.43 15.75
N ALA A 452 7.83 20.68 16.76
CA ALA A 452 7.14 19.53 17.31
C ALA A 452 6.73 19.82 18.75
N LEU A 453 5.53 19.40 19.13
CA LEU A 453 4.99 19.47 20.48
C LEU A 453 4.50 18.07 20.86
N ALA A 454 5.00 17.52 21.96
CA ALA A 454 4.54 16.26 22.52
C ALA A 454 3.89 16.51 23.89
N GLU A 455 2.61 16.17 24.01
CA GLU A 455 1.87 16.13 25.26
C GLU A 455 2.02 14.73 25.87
N LEU A 456 2.93 14.63 26.84
CA LEU A 456 3.37 13.38 27.42
C LEU A 456 2.40 12.88 28.50
N THR A 457 2.37 11.57 28.72
CA THR A 457 1.62 10.96 29.82
C THR A 457 2.29 11.25 31.16
N THR A 458 3.62 11.34 31.17
CA THR A 458 4.48 11.61 32.33
C THR A 458 5.50 12.69 31.99
N ALA A 459 5.94 13.46 32.99
CA ALA A 459 6.96 14.47 32.77
C ALA A 459 8.31 13.80 32.46
N PRO A 460 9.06 14.28 31.45
CA PRO A 460 10.32 13.66 31.06
C PRO A 460 11.39 13.98 32.11
N SER A 461 12.35 13.07 32.29
CA SER A 461 13.47 13.31 33.20
C SER A 461 14.40 14.39 32.65
N ALA A 462 15.12 15.12 33.53
CA ALA A 462 16.13 16.09 33.09
C ALA A 462 17.22 15.47 32.20
N LYS A 463 17.53 14.18 32.41
CA LYS A 463 18.46 13.40 31.58
C LYS A 463 17.92 13.26 30.16
N THR A 464 16.66 12.84 30.00
CA THR A 464 15.99 12.70 28.69
C THR A 464 16.00 14.02 27.92
N VAL A 465 15.69 15.14 28.59
CA VAL A 465 15.73 16.47 27.96
C VAL A 465 17.13 16.83 27.47
N THR A 466 18.15 16.52 28.28
CA THR A 466 19.55 16.76 27.94
C THR A 466 19.99 15.90 26.74
N GLU A 467 19.61 14.64 26.71
CA GLU A 467 19.90 13.73 25.58
C GLU A 467 19.20 14.17 24.30
N LEU A 468 17.93 14.60 24.38
CA LEU A 468 17.19 15.12 23.22
C LEU A 468 17.83 16.39 22.65
N THR A 469 18.31 17.28 23.51
CA THR A 469 19.01 18.48 23.06
C THR A 469 20.30 18.12 22.33
N LYS A 470 21.05 17.13 22.85
CA LYS A 470 22.28 16.63 22.23
C LYS A 470 22.05 15.96 20.88
N LEU A 471 20.93 15.26 20.70
CA LEU A 471 20.59 14.61 19.41
C LEU A 471 20.46 15.59 18.24
N SER A 472 20.30 16.88 18.52
CA SER A 472 20.19 17.92 17.49
C SER A 472 21.49 18.70 17.26
N ASP A 473 22.61 18.28 17.86
CA ASP A 473 23.87 19.05 17.92
C ASP A 473 23.70 20.50 18.43
N GLY A 474 22.61 20.74 19.19
CA GLY A 474 22.24 22.06 19.72
C GLY A 474 21.45 22.96 18.77
N ASP A 475 21.21 22.53 17.53
CA ASP A 475 20.45 23.31 16.55
C ASP A 475 18.95 23.35 16.88
N VAL A 476 18.41 22.36 17.58
CA VAL A 476 16.98 22.35 17.93
C VAL A 476 16.80 22.80 19.38
N LYS A 477 16.01 23.87 19.57
CA LYS A 477 15.63 24.31 20.92
C LYS A 477 14.59 23.35 21.49
N VAL A 478 14.97 22.57 22.50
CA VAL A 478 14.06 21.72 23.26
C VAL A 478 13.68 22.40 24.58
N THR A 479 12.38 22.54 24.85
CA THR A 479 11.84 23.08 26.11
C THR A 479 10.84 22.11 26.70
N VAL A 480 10.80 22.00 28.03
CA VAL A 480 9.82 21.20 28.74
C VAL A 480 9.07 22.05 29.75
N GLU A 481 7.75 22.04 29.67
CA GLU A 481 6.83 22.72 30.58
C GLU A 481 5.83 21.69 31.12
N GLY A 482 6.11 21.18 32.33
CA GLY A 482 5.31 20.11 32.93
C GLY A 482 5.36 18.83 32.10
N LYS A 483 4.24 18.48 31.46
CA LYS A 483 4.12 17.30 30.58
C LYS A 483 4.22 17.67 29.09
N THR A 484 4.50 18.92 28.76
CA THR A 484 4.60 19.38 27.39
C THR A 484 6.06 19.50 27.01
N LEU A 485 6.50 18.70 26.04
CA LEU A 485 7.80 18.83 25.41
C LEU A 485 7.63 19.56 24.09
N THR A 486 8.44 20.59 23.84
CA THR A 486 8.46 21.33 22.57
C THR A 486 9.86 21.31 22.00
N ALA A 487 9.99 20.92 20.73
CA ALA A 487 11.23 20.99 19.97
C ALA A 487 11.02 21.97 18.80
N THR A 488 11.88 22.97 18.66
CA THR A 488 11.74 24.02 17.63
C THR A 488 13.07 24.26 16.95
N SER A 489 13.09 24.13 15.62
CA SER A 489 14.27 24.48 14.81
C SER A 489 14.56 25.99 14.82
N PRO A 490 15.80 26.41 14.52
CA PRO A 490 16.15 27.82 14.42
C PRO A 490 15.36 28.46 13.29
N SER A 491 14.89 29.69 13.50
CA SER A 491 14.11 30.47 12.51
C SER A 491 12.68 29.98 12.26
N TYR A 492 12.19 28.97 12.98
CA TYR A 492 10.76 28.64 12.96
C TYR A 492 9.95 29.83 13.46
N SER A 493 9.01 30.30 12.65
CA SER A 493 8.09 31.39 12.98
C SER A 493 6.65 30.91 12.87
N ALA A 494 5.85 31.26 13.88
CA ALA A 494 4.44 30.95 13.94
C ALA A 494 3.62 32.21 13.69
N ALA A 495 2.92 32.28 12.57
CA ALA A 495 1.95 33.33 12.27
C ALA A 495 0.69 32.75 11.61
N GLY A 496 -0.47 33.33 11.93
CA GLY A 496 -1.76 32.84 11.46
C GLY A 496 -2.11 31.45 11.98
N LYS A 497 -3.17 30.85 11.43
CA LYS A 497 -3.61 29.49 11.74
C LYS A 497 -3.97 28.73 10.46
N LEU A 498 -3.67 27.44 10.41
CA LEU A 498 -4.14 26.56 9.34
C LEU A 498 -5.66 26.52 9.24
N ALA A 499 -6.37 26.66 10.37
CA ALA A 499 -7.83 26.70 10.39
C ALA A 499 -8.43 27.85 9.55
N ASP A 500 -7.64 28.90 9.26
CA ASP A 500 -8.06 30.02 8.42
C ASP A 500 -7.76 29.79 6.92
N ASP A 501 -7.04 28.72 6.57
CA ASP A 501 -6.69 28.35 5.20
C ASP A 501 -7.81 27.50 4.55
N ALA A 502 -8.31 27.95 3.39
CA ALA A 502 -9.41 27.28 2.71
C ALA A 502 -9.05 25.88 2.17
N LEU A 503 -7.80 25.63 1.78
CA LEU A 503 -7.36 24.28 1.37
C LEU A 503 -7.35 23.35 2.57
N PHE A 504 -6.87 23.83 3.72
CA PHE A 504 -6.92 23.07 4.97
C PHE A 504 -8.35 22.67 5.35
N GLN A 505 -9.27 23.64 5.42
CA GLN A 505 -10.67 23.39 5.79
C GLN A 505 -11.34 22.32 4.90
N ARG A 506 -11.05 22.34 3.60
CA ARG A 506 -11.56 21.35 2.65
C ARG A 506 -10.87 20.00 2.82
N CYS A 507 -9.55 19.99 3.02
CA CYS A 507 -8.76 18.78 3.24
C CYS A 507 -9.22 17.99 4.47
N VAL A 508 -9.56 18.68 5.56
CA VAL A 508 -9.98 18.03 6.82
C VAL A 508 -11.48 17.75 6.89
N SER A 509 -12.24 18.08 5.84
CA SER A 509 -13.67 17.79 5.80
C SER A 509 -13.94 16.29 5.79
N GLY A 510 -14.89 15.86 6.63
CA GLY A 510 -15.23 14.44 6.78
C GLY A 510 -14.26 13.64 7.65
N ALA A 511 -13.43 14.32 8.47
CA ALA A 511 -12.60 13.66 9.49
C ALA A 511 -13.43 12.72 10.38
N PRO A 512 -12.88 11.56 10.79
CA PRO A 512 -13.53 10.67 11.76
C PRO A 512 -13.81 11.39 13.09
N ALA A 513 -14.88 10.99 13.80
CA ALA A 513 -15.23 11.60 15.08
C ALA A 513 -14.10 11.49 16.13
N ASN A 514 -13.39 10.36 16.16
CA ASN A 514 -12.28 10.14 17.10
C ASN A 514 -10.96 9.95 16.35
N VAL A 515 -10.36 11.04 15.93
CA VAL A 515 -9.08 11.03 15.20
C VAL A 515 -7.95 10.52 16.09
N GLN A 516 -7.17 9.57 15.56
CA GLN A 516 -5.94 9.05 16.14
C GLN A 516 -4.72 9.63 15.42
N LEU A 517 -4.84 9.87 14.11
CA LEU A 517 -3.83 10.45 13.25
C LEU A 517 -4.51 11.42 12.26
N ALA A 518 -3.98 12.62 12.11
CA ALA A 518 -4.34 13.54 11.05
C ALA A 518 -3.07 14.15 10.45
N VAL A 519 -3.00 14.14 9.13
CA VAL A 519 -1.89 14.69 8.33
C VAL A 519 -2.48 15.60 7.28
N TYR A 520 -1.85 16.74 7.07
CA TYR A 520 -2.14 17.69 6.03
C TYR A 520 -0.85 18.13 5.35
N VAL A 521 -0.86 18.18 4.03
CA VAL A 521 0.25 18.64 3.20
C VAL A 521 -0.27 19.65 2.18
N ASN A 522 0.26 20.86 2.21
CA ASN A 522 0.04 21.87 1.17
C ASN A 522 1.09 21.66 0.07
N LEU A 523 0.74 20.88 -0.95
CA LEU A 523 1.64 20.51 -2.04
C LEU A 523 2.13 21.74 -2.83
N ALA A 524 1.29 22.79 -2.96
CA ALA A 524 1.67 24.02 -3.65
C ALA A 524 2.85 24.74 -2.98
N LYS A 525 2.99 24.60 -1.65
CA LYS A 525 4.09 25.17 -0.88
C LYS A 525 5.25 24.18 -0.70
N ALA A 526 4.93 22.94 -0.33
CA ALA A 526 5.90 21.91 0.02
C ALA A 526 6.77 21.42 -1.15
N VAL A 527 6.23 21.46 -2.37
CA VAL A 527 6.96 21.01 -3.56
C VAL A 527 7.87 22.13 -4.08
N PRO A 528 9.17 21.86 -4.34
CA PRO A 528 10.09 22.84 -4.90
C PRO A 528 9.61 23.41 -6.24
N ALA A 529 9.93 24.68 -6.52
CA ALA A 529 9.47 25.39 -7.72
C ALA A 529 9.72 24.60 -9.01
N LYS A 530 10.89 23.96 -9.13
CA LYS A 530 11.27 23.14 -10.31
C LYS A 530 10.35 21.93 -10.56
N TRP A 531 9.63 21.45 -9.54
CA TRP A 531 8.72 20.31 -9.63
C TRP A 531 7.24 20.72 -9.64
N ARG A 532 6.91 21.99 -9.36
CA ARG A 532 5.51 22.46 -9.30
C ARG A 532 4.79 22.35 -10.63
N GLU A 533 5.49 22.54 -11.75
CA GLU A 533 4.90 22.34 -13.07
C GLU A 533 4.52 20.87 -13.31
N LYS A 534 5.36 19.93 -12.86
CA LYS A 534 5.10 18.48 -12.95
C LYS A 534 3.98 18.04 -12.01
N LEU A 535 3.79 18.74 -10.89
CA LEU A 535 2.68 18.52 -9.96
C LEU A 535 1.32 18.87 -10.60
N GLY A 536 1.28 19.72 -11.63
CA GLY A 536 0.04 20.06 -12.33
C GLY A 536 -1.02 20.65 -11.38
N PRO A 537 -2.28 20.18 -11.42
CA PRO A 537 -3.38 20.81 -10.66
C PRO A 537 -3.47 20.39 -9.19
N PHE A 538 -2.60 19.51 -8.67
CA PHE A 538 -2.67 19.11 -7.25
C PHE A 538 -2.31 20.28 -6.33
N LYS A 539 -3.14 20.52 -5.30
CA LYS A 539 -2.97 21.64 -4.37
C LYS A 539 -2.59 21.20 -2.97
N ALA A 540 -3.27 20.18 -2.46
CA ALA A 540 -3.10 19.70 -1.10
C ALA A 540 -3.52 18.24 -0.97
N PHE A 541 -3.06 17.62 0.10
CA PHE A 541 -3.35 16.24 0.47
C PHE A 541 -3.59 16.13 1.97
N SER A 542 -4.50 15.26 2.38
CA SER A 542 -4.69 14.90 3.78
C SER A 542 -4.96 13.41 3.96
N VAL A 543 -4.54 12.88 5.11
CA VAL A 543 -4.89 11.55 5.60
C VAL A 543 -5.33 11.69 7.04
N MET A 544 -6.48 11.13 7.36
CA MET A 544 -7.02 11.10 8.71
C MET A 544 -7.41 9.67 9.03
N GLN A 545 -7.00 9.19 10.19
CA GLN A 545 -7.37 7.88 10.71
C GLN A 545 -7.94 8.05 12.11
N GLY A 546 -8.95 7.27 12.44
CA GLY A 546 -9.65 7.38 13.70
C GLY A 546 -10.62 6.22 13.91
N THR A 547 -11.42 6.32 14.97
CA THR A 547 -12.43 5.30 15.26
C THR A 547 -13.84 5.86 15.36
N GLU A 548 -14.81 5.06 14.96
CA GLU A 548 -16.23 5.33 15.12
C GLU A 548 -16.93 4.05 15.58
N GLN A 549 -17.57 4.07 16.75
CA GLN A 549 -18.28 2.90 17.30
C GLN A 549 -17.40 1.65 17.43
N GLY A 550 -16.09 1.81 17.66
CA GLY A 550 -15.13 0.72 17.78
C GLY A 550 -14.50 0.27 16.46
N ASP A 551 -15.04 0.73 15.32
CA ASP A 551 -14.50 0.46 13.99
C ASP A 551 -13.38 1.46 13.64
N GLN A 552 -12.33 1.00 12.97
CA GLN A 552 -11.30 1.87 12.38
C GLN A 552 -11.83 2.51 11.10
N ILE A 553 -11.61 3.83 10.96
CA ILE A 553 -12.01 4.66 9.84
C ILE A 553 -10.78 5.39 9.32
N ALA A 554 -10.58 5.40 8.01
CA ALA A 554 -9.63 6.31 7.37
C ALA A 554 -10.30 7.15 6.29
N VAL A 555 -9.84 8.38 6.14
CA VAL A 555 -10.23 9.30 5.07
C VAL A 555 -8.97 9.91 4.50
N ALA A 556 -8.76 9.74 3.20
CA ALA A 556 -7.70 10.42 2.46
C ALA A 556 -8.34 11.33 1.40
N ARG A 557 -7.82 12.55 1.27
CA ARG A 557 -8.34 13.52 0.30
C ARG A 557 -7.19 14.17 -0.44
N VAL A 558 -7.32 14.23 -1.75
CA VAL A 558 -6.40 14.95 -2.65
C VAL A 558 -7.19 16.08 -3.28
N LEU A 559 -6.76 17.33 -3.06
CA LEU A 559 -7.39 18.50 -3.68
C LEU A 559 -6.72 18.85 -5.01
N ILE A 560 -7.55 19.10 -6.03
CA ILE A 560 -7.17 19.36 -7.41
C ILE A 560 -7.88 20.64 -7.87
N GLY A 561 -7.12 21.64 -8.33
CA GLY A 561 -7.66 22.97 -8.62
C GLY A 561 -6.89 23.79 -9.63
#